data_AF-A0A655FZW2-F1
#
_entry.id   AF-A0A655FZW2-F1
#
_cell.length_a   1.000
_cell.length_b   1.000
_cell.length_c   1.000
_cell.angle_alpha   90.00
_cell.angle_beta   90.00
_cell.angle_gamma   90.00
#
_symmetry.space_group_name_H-M   'P 1'
#
loop_
_entity.id
_entity.type
_entity.pdbx_description
1 polymer ?
#
loop_
_entity_poly.entity_id
_entity_poly.type
_entity_poly.pdbx_seq_one_letter_code
_entity_poly.pdbx_strand_id
1 'polypeptide(L)' 'MLVLAVLMLAWVVVALNPGIASPESYSLPLRRLLGLVAAGLDVSLIPVMAYLVGLFAWVLNR' A
#
# COMPACT_ATOMS: atom_id res chain seq x y z
N MET A 1 8.24 -1.95 -15.81
CA MET A 1 9.14 -3.12 -15.65
C MET A 1 9.80 -3.17 -14.27
N LEU A 2 10.42 -2.09 -13.79
CA LEU A 2 11.03 -2.06 -12.44
C LEU A 2 10.10 -2.46 -11.29
N VAL A 3 8.88 -1.91 -11.26
CA VAL A 3 7.89 -2.24 -10.21
C VAL A 3 7.60 -3.73 -10.17
N LEU A 4 7.37 -4.33 -11.34
CA LEU A 4 7.10 -5.76 -11.46
C LEU A 4 8.29 -6.61 -10.98
N ALA A 5 9.51 -6.19 -11.31
CA ALA A 5 10.72 -6.86 -10.86
C ALA A 5 10.87 -6.79 -9.32
N VAL A 6 10.58 -5.65 -8.70
CA VAL A 6 10.60 -5.52 -7.23
C VAL A 6 9.56 -6.41 -6.58
N LEU A 7 8.34 -6.45 -7.12
CA LEU A 7 7.27 -7.33 -6.62
C LEU A 7 7.67 -8.81 -6.75
N MET A 8 8.26 -9.21 -7.87
CA MET A 8 8.76 -10.56 -8.08
C MET A 8 9.87 -10.91 -7.07
N LEU A 9 10.82 -10.00 -6.83
CA LEU A 9 11.88 -10.21 -5.84
C LEU A 9 11.31 -10.35 -4.43
N ALA A 10 10.30 -9.55 -4.06
CA ALA A 10 9.62 -9.70 -2.78
C ALA A 10 9.02 -11.10 -2.62
N TRP A 11 8.37 -11.64 -3.66
CA TRP A 11 7.87 -13.01 -3.68
C TRP A 11 8.98 -14.06 -3.52
N VAL A 12 10.12 -13.90 -4.21
CA VAL A 12 11.27 -14.81 -4.09
C VAL A 12 11.81 -14.80 -2.66
N VAL A 13 11.97 -13.62 -2.05
CA VAL A 13 12.45 -13.49 -0.66
C VAL A 13 11.51 -14.19 0.32
N VAL A 14 10.20 -14.00 0.17
CA VAL A 14 9.17 -14.65 0.99
C VAL A 14 9.20 -16.17 0.83
N ALA A 15 9.33 -16.67 -0.41
CA ALA A 15 9.39 -18.10 -0.69
C ALA A 15 10.62 -18.77 -0.06
N LEU A 16 11.77 -18.09 -0.06
CA LEU A 16 13.01 -18.58 0.55
C LEU A 16 13.04 -18.45 2.07
N ASN A 17 12.22 -17.55 2.65
CA ASN A 17 12.20 -17.25 4.08
C ASN A 17 10.75 -17.25 4.61
N PRO A 18 10.13 -18.44 4.77
CA PRO A 18 8.70 -18.55 5.06
C PRO A 18 8.28 -17.92 6.39
N GLY A 19 9.21 -17.79 7.35
CA GLY A 19 8.96 -17.08 8.61
C GLY A 19 8.60 -15.60 8.43
N ILE A 20 9.07 -14.94 7.37
CA ILE A 20 8.75 -13.53 7.07
C ILE A 20 7.28 -13.37 6.63
N ALA A 21 6.71 -14.44 6.06
CA ALA A 21 5.32 -14.48 5.63
C ALA A 21 4.34 -14.59 6.80
N SER A 22 4.81 -14.99 7.98
CA SER A 22 3.95 -15.28 9.11
C SER A 22 3.68 -14.02 9.94
N PRO A 23 2.43 -13.55 10.07
CA PRO A 23 2.15 -12.33 10.85
C PRO A 23 2.58 -12.45 12.31
N GLU A 24 2.55 -13.66 12.87
CA GLU A 24 2.99 -13.97 14.23
C GLU A 24 4.50 -13.79 14.45
N SER A 25 5.34 -13.76 13.39
CA SER A 25 6.76 -13.44 13.52
C SER A 25 7.02 -11.96 13.88
N TYR A 26 6.00 -11.11 13.78
CA TYR A 26 6.09 -9.68 14.05
C TYR A 26 5.44 -9.30 15.39
N SER A 27 5.98 -8.26 16.01
CA SER A 27 5.41 -7.71 17.24
C SER A 27 4.02 -7.12 17.00
N LEU A 28 3.16 -7.16 18.02
CA LEU A 28 1.80 -6.61 17.95
C LEU A 28 1.76 -5.13 17.52
N PRO A 29 2.61 -4.22 18.03
CA PRO A 29 2.62 -2.83 17.59
C PRO A 29 2.94 -2.68 16.10
N LEU A 30 3.87 -3.47 15.58
CA LEU A 30 4.25 -3.41 14.16
C LEU A 30 3.07 -3.81 13.26
N ARG A 31 2.37 -4.89 13.62
CA ARG A 31 1.17 -5.32 12.87
C ARG A 31 0.08 -4.25 12.86
N ARG A 32 -0.13 -3.58 14.00
CA ARG A 32 -1.09 -2.48 14.10
C ARG A 32 -0.69 -1.28 13.25
N LEU A 33 0.61 -0.94 13.25
CA LEU A 33 1.13 0.14 12.41
C LEU A 33 0.93 -0.16 10.92
N LEU A 34 1.24 -1.38 10.47
CA LEU A 34 0.99 -1.80 9.08
C LEU A 34 -0.50 -1.74 8.72
N GLY A 35 -1.37 -2.19 9.61
CA GLY A 35 -2.82 -2.07 9.42
C GLY A 35 -3.31 -0.62 9.29
N LEU A 36 -2.75 0.28 10.11
CA LEU A 36 -3.05 1.71 10.02
C LEU A 36 -2.57 2.32 8.69
N VAL A 37 -1.36 1.97 8.25
CA VAL A 37 -0.81 2.42 6.97
C VAL A 37 -1.65 1.90 5.80
N ALA A 38 -2.06 0.63 5.82
CA ALA A 38 -2.92 0.06 4.79
C ALA A 38 -4.27 0.79 4.71
N ALA A 39 -4.94 1.00 5.86
CA ALA A 39 -6.21 1.72 5.89
C ALA A 39 -6.06 3.17 5.40
N GLY A 40 -4.99 3.86 5.78
CA GLY A 40 -4.69 5.21 5.30
C GLY A 40 -4.46 5.24 3.80
N LEU A 41 -3.72 4.27 3.26
CA LEU A 41 -3.47 4.14 1.82
C LEU A 41 -4.78 3.92 1.06
N ASP A 42 -5.60 2.96 1.49
CA ASP A 42 -6.88 2.63 0.86
C ASP A 42 -7.84 3.82 0.83
N VAL A 43 -7.98 4.54 1.95
CA VAL A 43 -8.84 5.73 2.05
C VAL A 43 -8.30 6.87 1.19
N SER A 44 -6.97 7.04 1.13
CA SER A 44 -6.35 8.13 0.36
C SER A 44 -6.54 8.00 -1.16
N LEU A 45 -6.88 6.81 -1.67
CA LEU A 45 -7.12 6.62 -3.09
C LEU A 45 -8.31 7.44 -3.60
N ILE A 46 -9.36 7.64 -2.80
CA ILE A 46 -10.54 8.42 -3.23
C ILE A 46 -10.18 9.87 -3.60
N PRO A 47 -9.53 10.68 -2.73
CA PRO A 47 -9.15 12.04 -3.09
C PRO A 47 -8.10 12.08 -4.20
N VAL A 48 -7.17 11.12 -4.28
CA VAL A 48 -6.21 11.03 -5.38
C VAL A 48 -6.94 10.82 -6.72
N MET A 49 -7.89 9.90 -6.77
CA MET A 49 -8.70 9.67 -7.97
C MET A 49 -9.52 10.91 -8.35
N ALA A 50 -10.14 11.57 -7.37
CA ALA A 50 -10.86 12.83 -7.59
C ALA A 50 -9.95 13.94 -8.16
N TYR A 51 -8.70 14.00 -7.70
CA TYR A 51 -7.69 14.89 -8.25
C TYR A 51 -7.31 14.54 -9.69
N LEU A 52 -7.04 13.26 -9.97
CA LEU A 52 -6.64 12.80 -11.30
C LEU A 52 -7.73 13.04 -12.37
N VAL A 53 -9.01 12.91 -12.01
CA VAL A 53 -10.12 13.18 -12.93
C VAL A 53 -10.47 14.67 -13.04
N GLY A 54 -9.71 15.56 -12.36
CA GLY A 54 -9.90 17.00 -12.45
C GLY A 54 -11.11 17.54 -11.68
N LEU A 55 -11.72 16.76 -10.77
CA LEU A 55 -12.92 17.18 -10.03
C LEU A 55 -12.67 18.45 -9.21
N PHE A 56 -11.51 18.56 -8.55
CA PHE A 56 -11.15 19.76 -7.81
C PHE A 56 -11.01 20.99 -8.72
N ALA A 57 -10.42 20.82 -9.91
CA ALA A 57 -10.27 21.92 -10.87
C ALA A 57 -11.63 22.37 -11.43
N TRP A 58 -12.54 21.44 -11.66
CA TRP A 58 -13.91 21.73 -12.07
C TRP A 58 -14.68 22.53 -11.01
N VAL A 59 -14.57 22.14 -9.73
CA VAL A 59 -15.21 22.89 -8.63
C VAL A 59 -14.57 24.27 -8.46
N LEU A 60 -13.26 24.40 -8.61
CA LEU A 60 -12.54 25.68 -8.40
C LEU A 60 -12.77 26.70 -9.52
N ASN A 61 -12.99 26.26 -10.76
CA ASN A 61 -13.25 27.13 -11.92
C ASN A 61 -14.75 27.33 -12.20
N ARG A 62 -15.62 26.91 -11.28
CA ARG A 62 -17.07 27.18 -11.30
C ARG A 62 -17.34 28.64 -10.94
#